data_AF-C5LGU6-F1
#
_entry.id   AF-C5LGU6-F1
#
_cell.length_a   1.000
_cell.length_b   1.000
_cell.length_c   1.000
_cell.angle_alpha   90.00
_cell.angle_beta   90.00
_cell.angle_gamma   90.00
#
_symmetry.space_group_name_H-M   'P 1'
#
loop_
_entity.id
_entity.type
_entity.pdbx_description
1 polymer ?
#
loop_
_entity_poly.entity_id
_entity_poly.type
_entity_poly.pdbx_seq_one_letter_code
_entity_poly.pdbx_strand_id
1 'polypeptide(L)'
;HIHCLIAAKKVAQATKSDYIHFEIEEADSAFYLTTMEPEKIAITDAKVAEYINTAKDCGYTITFLKSEKAPMCGGKFPLGIFVVEKQQFESGVKFEDMMEKSDIHLVATPAFLEERSDEVQKLYQDLIDETMATRNTVVKVFDAPANLVQKSGAQVLQFAAFDVDRTGRAYISEINECFRSHNVEPKRFYVDSFANGIVTYTCFFDPTFQGEALEKLAQTLRYVSHFKHNPRKSGLVWELVLNNKITPEHAIFLITAAKFIFSFFPKETEEYLALADYFKSDPSKKSELDTLFRDTMANAITYERIYDALTSTMSYSTY
;
A
#
# COMPACT_ATOMS: atom_id res chain seq x y z
N HIS A 1 25.88 7.25 11.29
CA HIS A 1 25.46 7.31 9.86
C HIS A 1 26.52 7.83 8.89
N ILE A 2 27.09 9.04 9.04
CA ILE A 2 28.07 9.60 8.07
C ILE A 2 29.30 8.69 7.88
N HIS A 3 29.89 8.18 8.96
CA HIS A 3 31.01 7.23 8.86
C HIS A 3 30.62 5.93 8.15
N CYS A 4 29.42 5.40 8.38
CA CYS A 4 28.90 4.22 7.69
C CYS A 4 28.73 4.49 6.18
N LEU A 5 28.21 5.66 5.80
CA LEU A 5 28.11 6.06 4.39
C LEU A 5 29.48 6.17 3.73
N ILE A 6 30.45 6.80 4.40
CA ILE A 6 31.82 6.90 3.90
C ILE A 6 32.43 5.51 3.73
N ALA A 7 32.27 4.63 4.71
CA ALA A 7 32.76 3.25 4.65
C ALA A 7 32.10 2.47 3.51
N ALA A 8 30.77 2.50 3.39
CA ALA A 8 30.03 1.83 2.33
C ALA A 8 30.43 2.35 0.94
N LYS A 9 30.63 3.67 0.80
CA LYS A 9 31.16 4.27 -0.42
C LYS A 9 32.58 3.79 -0.75
N LYS A 10 33.46 3.65 0.25
CA LYS A 10 34.82 3.13 0.05
C LYS A 10 34.82 1.66 -0.35
N VAL A 11 33.93 0.85 0.22
CA VAL A 11 33.74 -0.56 -0.18
C VAL A 11 33.27 -0.65 -1.62
N ALA A 12 32.23 0.10 -1.99
CA ALA A 12 31.72 0.17 -3.36
C ALA A 12 32.81 0.58 -4.38
N GLN A 13 33.63 1.57 -4.03
CA GLN A 13 34.80 1.98 -4.82
C GLN A 13 35.82 0.84 -4.99
N ALA A 14 36.15 0.15 -3.90
CA ALA A 14 37.13 -0.94 -3.92
C ALA A 14 36.65 -2.15 -4.72
N THR A 15 35.35 -2.46 -4.67
CA THR A 15 34.73 -3.59 -5.36
C THR A 15 34.29 -3.26 -6.80
N LYS A 16 34.45 -2.00 -7.24
CA LYS A 16 33.95 -1.49 -8.53
C LYS A 16 32.44 -1.74 -8.70
N SER A 17 31.70 -1.66 -7.61
CA SER A 17 30.23 -1.76 -7.59
C SER A 17 29.62 -0.38 -7.36
N ASP A 18 28.50 -0.09 -8.02
CA ASP A 18 27.68 1.10 -7.76
C ASP A 18 26.65 0.84 -6.65
N TYR A 19 26.63 -0.36 -6.08
CA TYR A 19 25.72 -0.74 -5.01
C TYR A 19 26.26 -0.30 -3.65
N ILE A 20 25.50 0.56 -2.98
CA ILE A 20 25.77 1.02 -1.62
C ILE A 20 24.56 0.67 -0.78
N HIS A 21 24.78 -0.12 0.26
CA HIS A 21 23.73 -0.52 1.18
C HIS A 21 24.27 -0.63 2.59
N PHE A 22 23.49 -0.15 3.56
CA PHE A 22 23.63 -0.53 4.95
C PHE A 22 22.32 -0.35 5.69
N GLU A 23 22.17 -1.13 6.76
CA GLU A 23 21.02 -1.09 7.64
C GLU A 23 21.47 -1.10 9.10
N ILE A 24 20.74 -0.39 9.94
CA ILE A 24 20.91 -0.35 11.39
C ILE A 24 19.51 -0.47 11.96
N GLU A 25 19.25 -1.53 12.71
CA GLU A 25 17.97 -1.77 13.35
C GLU A 25 18.17 -1.83 14.86
N GLU A 26 17.40 -1.03 15.57
CA GLU A 26 17.26 -1.03 17.02
C GLU A 26 15.81 -1.37 17.39
N ALA A 27 15.48 -1.46 18.67
CA ALA A 27 14.13 -1.81 19.10
C ALA A 27 13.07 -0.81 18.58
N ASP A 28 13.37 0.47 18.74
CA ASP A 28 12.43 1.58 18.50
C ASP A 28 12.82 2.46 17.30
N SER A 29 13.94 2.18 16.63
CA SER A 29 14.34 2.90 15.42
C SER A 29 15.05 2.01 14.41
N ALA A 30 14.93 2.33 13.13
CA ALA A 30 15.72 1.71 12.08
C ALA A 30 16.15 2.73 11.03
N PHE A 31 17.31 2.49 10.45
CA PHE A 31 17.89 3.29 9.39
C PHE A 31 18.31 2.38 8.24
N TYR A 32 17.75 2.60 7.05
CA TYR A 32 18.12 1.89 5.84
C TYR A 32 18.67 2.87 4.82
N LEU A 33 19.76 2.50 4.17
CA LEU A 33 20.28 3.19 3.01
C LEU A 33 20.51 2.17 1.90
N THR A 34 20.07 2.52 0.70
CA THR A 34 20.23 1.65 -0.47
C THR A 34 20.39 2.47 -1.74
N THR A 35 21.02 1.88 -2.76
CA THR A 35 20.97 2.39 -4.12
C THR A 35 19.56 2.18 -4.69
N MET A 36 18.98 3.22 -5.31
CA MET A 36 17.64 3.24 -5.91
C MET A 36 17.54 2.46 -7.23
N GLU A 37 18.25 1.34 -7.33
CA GLU A 37 18.08 0.38 -8.42
C GLU A 37 16.83 -0.46 -8.13
N PRO A 38 15.93 -0.72 -9.12
CA PRO A 38 14.62 -1.32 -8.87
C PRO A 38 14.63 -2.61 -8.03
N GLU A 39 15.56 -3.53 -8.32
CA GLU A 39 15.68 -4.78 -7.56
C GLU A 39 16.17 -4.56 -6.12
N LYS A 40 17.02 -3.55 -5.90
CA LYS A 40 17.63 -3.28 -4.59
C LYS A 40 16.69 -2.51 -3.67
N ILE A 41 15.92 -1.57 -4.23
CA ILE A 41 14.91 -0.84 -3.49
C ILE A 41 13.78 -1.76 -3.07
N ALA A 42 13.32 -2.68 -3.93
CA ALA A 42 12.28 -3.65 -3.58
C ALA A 42 12.66 -4.54 -2.37
N ILE A 43 13.92 -4.97 -2.28
CA ILE A 43 14.43 -5.70 -1.11
C ILE A 43 14.38 -4.82 0.15
N THR A 44 14.74 -3.54 0.03
CA THR A 44 14.74 -2.61 1.16
C THR A 44 13.30 -2.29 1.61
N ASP A 45 12.37 -2.10 0.67
CA ASP A 45 10.94 -1.90 0.95
C ASP A 45 10.37 -3.07 1.76
N ALA A 46 10.70 -4.31 1.38
CA ALA A 46 10.28 -5.50 2.09
C ALA A 46 10.84 -5.57 3.51
N LYS A 47 12.11 -5.18 3.72
CA LYS A 47 12.72 -5.12 5.06
C LYS A 47 12.10 -4.04 5.94
N VAL A 48 11.87 -2.85 5.38
CA VAL A 48 11.17 -1.77 6.09
C VAL A 48 9.80 -2.28 6.54
N ALA A 49 9.02 -2.88 5.63
CA ALA A 49 7.73 -3.48 5.96
C ALA A 49 7.83 -4.56 7.05
N GLU A 50 8.82 -5.44 6.99
CA GLU A 50 9.04 -6.45 8.04
C GLU A 50 9.31 -5.82 9.41
N TYR A 51 10.13 -4.77 9.44
CA TYR A 51 10.46 -4.06 10.67
C TYR A 51 9.25 -3.34 11.28
N ILE A 52 8.43 -2.65 10.47
CA ILE A 52 7.21 -1.99 10.97
C ILE A 52 6.11 -2.99 11.36
N ASN A 53 6.09 -4.22 10.82
CA ASN A 53 5.20 -5.28 11.31
C ASN A 53 5.43 -5.66 12.79
N THR A 54 6.57 -5.27 13.37
CA THR A 54 6.84 -5.46 14.80
C THR A 54 6.19 -4.39 15.70
N ALA A 55 5.70 -3.28 15.12
CA ALA A 55 5.06 -2.16 15.82
C ALA A 55 3.57 -2.41 16.07
N LYS A 56 3.23 -3.54 16.72
CA LYS A 56 1.81 -3.93 16.92
C LYS A 56 1.06 -2.97 17.84
N ASP A 57 1.72 -2.55 18.91
CA ASP A 57 1.11 -1.80 20.00
C ASP A 57 1.56 -0.33 20.08
N CYS A 58 2.26 0.16 19.06
CA CYS A 58 2.77 1.52 19.01
C CYS A 58 2.52 2.17 17.65
N GLY A 59 2.65 3.49 17.60
CA GLY A 59 2.70 4.22 16.35
C GLY A 59 4.09 4.06 15.73
N TYR A 60 4.16 4.32 14.43
CA TYR A 60 5.40 4.41 13.69
C TYR A 60 5.35 5.56 12.70
N THR A 61 6.53 6.13 12.45
CA THR A 61 6.77 7.09 11.40
C THR A 61 7.82 6.55 10.43
N ILE A 62 7.71 6.90 9.16
CA ILE A 62 8.73 6.58 8.15
C ILE A 62 9.04 7.85 7.39
N THR A 63 10.31 8.22 7.39
CA THR A 63 10.83 9.30 6.54
C THR A 63 11.67 8.70 5.44
N PHE A 64 11.25 8.90 4.19
CA PHE A 64 12.05 8.57 3.02
C PHE A 64 12.67 9.83 2.40
N LEU A 65 13.95 9.75 2.04
CA LEU A 65 14.67 10.80 1.35
C LEU A 65 15.48 10.23 0.18
N LYS A 66 15.35 10.84 -1.00
CA LYS A 66 16.10 10.47 -2.20
C LYS A 66 17.18 11.51 -2.53
N SER A 67 18.40 11.05 -2.80
CA SER A 67 19.48 11.93 -3.26
C SER A 67 19.22 12.43 -4.69
N GLU A 68 19.69 13.63 -5.01
CA GLU A 68 19.50 14.18 -6.36
C GLU A 68 20.33 13.47 -7.43
N LYS A 69 21.50 12.95 -7.03
CA LYS A 69 22.48 12.33 -7.91
C LYS A 69 22.96 11.01 -7.33
N ALA A 70 23.54 10.20 -8.21
CA ALA A 70 24.28 9.02 -7.81
C ALA A 70 25.41 9.38 -6.82
N PRO A 71 25.71 8.51 -5.84
CA PRO A 71 26.73 8.76 -4.83
C PRO A 71 28.17 8.75 -5.39
N MET A 72 28.32 8.20 -6.59
CA MET A 72 29.56 7.97 -7.31
C MET A 72 29.54 8.72 -8.65
N CYS A 73 30.68 9.31 -9.03
CA CYS A 73 30.82 9.95 -10.34
C CYS A 73 30.63 8.92 -11.45
N GLY A 74 29.68 9.17 -12.36
CA GLY A 74 29.32 8.22 -13.43
C GLY A 74 28.35 7.11 -13.00
N GLY A 75 27.94 7.07 -11.72
CA GLY A 75 26.92 6.14 -11.24
C GLY A 75 25.54 6.46 -11.83
N LYS A 76 24.72 5.43 -12.01
CA LYS A 76 23.41 5.54 -12.68
C LYS A 76 22.27 5.88 -11.73
N PHE A 77 22.30 5.32 -10.52
CA PHE A 77 21.18 5.35 -9.60
C PHE A 77 21.48 6.23 -8.37
N PRO A 78 20.52 7.05 -7.90
CA PRO A 78 20.63 7.80 -6.66
C PRO A 78 20.58 6.88 -5.43
N LEU A 79 20.78 7.46 -4.25
CA LEU A 79 20.57 6.79 -2.97
C LEU A 79 19.18 7.11 -2.42
N GLY A 80 18.56 6.12 -1.78
CA GLY A 80 17.39 6.27 -0.94
C GLY A 80 17.76 6.02 0.51
N ILE A 81 17.15 6.80 1.40
CA ILE A 81 17.27 6.64 2.85
C ILE A 81 15.87 6.46 3.41
N PHE A 82 15.70 5.47 4.28
CA PHE A 82 14.52 5.29 5.11
C PHE A 82 14.95 5.43 6.57
N VAL A 83 14.25 6.29 7.29
CA VAL A 83 14.34 6.41 8.75
C VAL A 83 12.99 5.99 9.29
N VAL A 84 12.99 4.97 10.14
CA VAL A 84 11.77 4.45 10.78
C VAL A 84 11.91 4.69 12.27
N GLU A 85 10.87 5.24 12.89
CA GLU A 85 10.81 5.42 14.34
C GLU A 85 9.51 4.82 14.86
N LYS A 86 9.59 4.05 15.94
CA LYS A 86 8.42 3.53 16.66
C LYS A 86 8.21 4.37 17.90
N GLN A 87 6.99 4.81 18.11
CA GLN A 87 6.63 5.77 19.13
C GLN A 87 5.39 5.30 19.87
N GLN A 88 5.43 5.33 21.19
CA GLN A 88 4.28 4.96 22.01
C GLN A 88 3.19 6.03 21.92
N PHE A 89 1.95 5.59 21.87
CA PHE A 89 0.81 6.48 22.08
C PHE A 89 0.74 6.91 23.57
N GLU A 90 -0.09 7.90 23.87
CA GLU A 90 -0.30 8.29 25.27
C GLU A 90 -0.78 7.12 26.15
N SER A 91 -0.37 7.15 27.41
CA SER A 91 -0.71 6.11 28.38
C SER A 91 -2.23 5.99 28.54
N GLY A 92 -2.77 4.80 28.26
CA GLY A 92 -4.20 4.51 28.39
C GLY A 92 -4.96 4.49 27.06
N VAL A 93 -4.32 4.82 25.95
CA VAL A 93 -4.88 4.60 24.61
C VAL A 93 -5.04 3.10 24.38
N LYS A 94 -6.27 2.67 24.15
CA LYS A 94 -6.60 1.32 23.66
C LYS A 94 -7.12 1.44 22.24
N PHE A 95 -6.61 0.61 21.34
CA PHE A 95 -6.92 0.75 19.92
C PHE A 95 -8.39 0.53 19.62
N GLU A 96 -9.05 -0.39 20.33
CA GLU A 96 -10.48 -0.66 20.18
C GLU A 96 -11.31 0.60 20.47
N ASP A 97 -10.90 1.41 21.44
CA ASP A 97 -11.58 2.65 21.82
C ASP A 97 -11.32 3.80 20.82
N MET A 98 -10.26 3.69 20.01
CA MET A 98 -9.84 4.71 19.05
C MET A 98 -10.37 4.48 17.64
N MET A 99 -10.85 3.28 17.29
CA MET A 99 -11.27 2.94 15.92
C MET A 99 -12.31 3.90 15.31
N GLU A 100 -13.15 4.49 16.16
CA GLU A 100 -14.22 5.41 15.75
C GLU A 100 -13.87 6.89 16.03
N LYS A 101 -12.64 7.17 16.44
CA LYS A 101 -12.13 8.52 16.73
C LYS A 101 -11.35 9.04 15.53
N SER A 102 -11.56 10.32 15.21
CA SER A 102 -10.85 11.02 14.14
C SER A 102 -10.04 12.22 14.62
N ASP A 103 -10.22 12.66 15.87
CA ASP A 103 -9.47 13.77 16.45
C ASP A 103 -7.98 13.42 16.57
N ILE A 104 -7.15 14.15 15.84
CA ILE A 104 -5.70 13.94 15.75
C ILE A 104 -5.01 14.06 17.10
N HIS A 105 -5.54 14.87 18.02
CA HIS A 105 -4.99 15.00 19.36
C HIS A 105 -5.22 13.76 20.23
N LEU A 106 -6.17 12.89 19.84
CA LEU A 106 -6.43 11.63 20.53
C LEU A 106 -5.73 10.45 19.86
N VAL A 107 -5.60 10.46 18.53
CA VAL A 107 -5.12 9.30 17.77
C VAL A 107 -3.65 9.38 17.37
N ALA A 108 -3.02 10.56 17.43
CA ALA A 108 -1.61 10.73 17.11
C ALA A 108 -0.69 10.40 18.30
N THR A 109 0.59 10.21 18.02
CA THR A 109 1.62 10.14 19.05
C THR A 109 1.94 11.55 19.56
N PRO A 110 2.42 11.71 20.81
CA PRO A 110 2.85 13.01 21.33
C PRO A 110 3.92 13.68 20.45
N ALA A 111 4.91 12.90 19.99
CA ALA A 111 5.96 13.41 19.12
C ALA A 111 5.42 13.92 17.78
N PHE A 112 4.40 13.28 17.19
CA PHE A 112 3.77 13.79 15.97
C PHE A 112 3.20 15.21 16.17
N LEU A 113 2.54 15.45 17.33
CA LEU A 113 1.94 16.74 17.67
C LEU A 113 2.99 17.81 18.00
N GLU A 114 4.11 17.42 18.61
CA GLU A 114 5.19 18.35 18.95
C GLU A 114 6.03 18.76 17.72
N GLU A 115 6.24 17.85 16.78
CA GLU A 115 7.11 18.07 15.61
C GLU A 115 6.45 18.86 14.48
N ARG A 116 5.10 18.89 14.42
CA ARG A 116 4.34 19.47 13.31
C ARG A 116 3.62 20.73 13.75
N SER A 117 3.65 21.75 12.89
CA SER A 117 2.87 22.97 13.11
C SER A 117 1.36 22.71 13.05
N ASP A 118 0.59 23.57 13.70
CA ASP A 118 -0.89 23.50 13.71
C ASP A 118 -1.49 23.45 12.30
N GLU A 119 -0.88 24.17 11.34
CA GLU A 119 -1.28 24.15 9.93
C GLU A 119 -1.14 22.76 9.30
N VAL A 120 -0.03 22.06 9.58
CA VAL A 120 0.21 20.71 9.09
C VAL A 120 -0.71 19.73 9.81
N GLN A 121 -0.87 19.85 11.12
CA GLN A 121 -1.80 19.01 11.88
C GLN A 121 -3.23 19.11 11.33
N LYS A 122 -3.67 20.31 10.94
CA LYS A 122 -4.97 20.51 10.29
C LYS A 122 -5.11 19.78 8.96
N LEU A 123 -4.07 19.76 8.12
CA LEU A 123 -4.09 19.00 6.86
C LEU A 123 -4.26 17.50 7.12
N TYR A 124 -3.61 16.96 8.15
CA TYR A 124 -3.78 15.56 8.54
C TYR A 124 -5.16 15.30 9.15
N GLN A 125 -5.68 16.22 9.97
CA GLN A 125 -7.05 16.15 10.51
C GLN A 125 -8.09 16.07 9.38
N ASP A 126 -8.02 16.97 8.41
CA ASP A 126 -8.94 16.99 7.26
C ASP A 126 -8.86 15.71 6.43
N LEU A 127 -7.66 15.12 6.32
CA LEU A 127 -7.44 13.85 5.62
C LEU A 127 -8.01 12.66 6.40
N ILE A 128 -7.76 12.60 7.72
CA ILE A 128 -8.27 11.57 8.63
C ILE A 128 -9.79 11.60 8.68
N ASP A 129 -10.40 12.79 8.81
CA ASP A 129 -11.85 12.94 8.87
C ASP A 129 -12.53 12.45 7.58
N GLU A 130 -11.95 12.77 6.42
CA GLU A 130 -12.48 12.30 5.13
C GLU A 130 -12.34 10.78 4.97
N THR A 131 -11.21 10.21 5.39
CA THR A 131 -11.00 8.75 5.39
C THR A 131 -12.00 8.07 6.34
N MET A 132 -12.24 8.63 7.52
CA MET A 132 -13.22 8.14 8.48
C MET A 132 -14.66 8.23 7.96
N ALA A 133 -15.00 9.31 7.26
CA ALA A 133 -16.34 9.53 6.70
C ALA A 133 -16.63 8.58 5.52
N THR A 134 -15.67 8.37 4.64
CA THR A 134 -15.85 7.54 3.43
C THR A 134 -15.60 6.05 3.68
N ARG A 135 -14.87 5.70 4.75
CA ARG A 135 -14.35 4.35 5.03
C ARG A 135 -13.58 3.74 3.85
N ASN A 136 -13.00 4.60 3.02
CA ASN A 136 -12.23 4.25 1.83
C ASN A 136 -10.90 4.98 1.83
N THR A 137 -10.02 4.57 0.93
CA THR A 137 -8.77 5.28 0.67
C THR A 137 -9.04 6.66 0.12
N VAL A 138 -8.43 7.69 0.71
CA VAL A 138 -8.51 9.08 0.26
C VAL A 138 -7.16 9.46 -0.33
N VAL A 139 -7.19 10.10 -1.51
CA VAL A 139 -6.00 10.59 -2.19
C VAL A 139 -6.23 12.01 -2.66
N LYS A 140 -5.36 12.94 -2.25
CA LYS A 140 -5.40 14.37 -2.58
C LYS A 140 -4.09 14.77 -3.25
N VAL A 141 -4.19 15.56 -4.31
CA VAL A 141 -3.04 16.19 -4.97
C VAL A 141 -3.24 17.70 -4.89
N PHE A 142 -2.22 18.42 -4.44
CA PHE A 142 -2.26 19.88 -4.32
C PHE A 142 -0.87 20.48 -4.46
N ASP A 143 -0.82 21.79 -4.72
CA ASP A 143 0.44 22.49 -4.83
C ASP A 143 1.15 22.55 -3.49
N ALA A 144 2.44 22.22 -3.49
CA ALA A 144 3.20 22.20 -2.26
C ALA A 144 3.29 23.62 -1.65
N PRO A 145 3.01 23.78 -0.35
CA PRO A 145 3.20 25.05 0.32
C PRO A 145 4.63 25.57 0.11
N ALA A 146 4.77 26.86 -0.22
CA ALA A 146 6.06 27.45 -0.61
C ALA A 146 7.16 27.32 0.46
N ASN A 147 6.77 27.22 1.73
CA ASN A 147 7.66 26.98 2.87
C ASN A 147 8.15 25.53 2.98
N LEU A 148 7.53 24.58 2.26
CA LEU A 148 7.86 23.16 2.35
C LEU A 148 8.70 22.66 1.16
N VAL A 149 8.87 23.44 0.10
CA VAL A 149 9.57 22.99 -1.11
C VAL A 149 10.67 23.93 -1.56
N GLN A 150 11.76 23.36 -2.08
CA GLN A 150 12.90 24.12 -2.59
C GLN A 150 12.66 24.66 -4.02
N LYS A 151 11.73 24.06 -4.76
CA LYS A 151 11.43 24.40 -6.16
C LYS A 151 9.96 24.81 -6.29
N SER A 152 9.74 25.96 -6.93
CA SER A 152 8.40 26.42 -7.29
C SER A 152 7.73 25.43 -8.24
N GLY A 153 6.43 25.17 -8.02
CA GLY A 153 5.66 24.20 -8.81
C GLY A 153 5.78 22.74 -8.36
N ALA A 154 6.44 22.47 -7.23
CA ALA A 154 6.37 21.13 -6.64
C ALA A 154 4.94 20.81 -6.20
N GLN A 155 4.53 19.56 -6.34
CA GLN A 155 3.22 19.08 -5.91
C GLN A 155 3.35 18.09 -4.76
N VAL A 156 2.35 18.08 -3.89
CA VAL A 156 2.19 17.13 -2.79
C VAL A 156 1.05 16.19 -3.13
N LEU A 157 1.28 14.89 -2.92
CA LEU A 157 0.24 13.87 -2.90
C LEU A 157 0.08 13.40 -1.46
N GLN A 158 -1.11 13.56 -0.92
CA GLN A 158 -1.52 12.97 0.35
C GLN A 158 -2.38 11.74 0.11
N PHE A 159 -2.13 10.71 0.89
CA PHE A 159 -2.84 9.45 0.85
C PHE A 159 -3.18 9.03 2.27
N ALA A 160 -4.37 8.48 2.48
CA ALA A 160 -4.76 7.89 3.76
C ALA A 160 -5.63 6.66 3.55
N ALA A 161 -5.32 5.59 4.28
CA ALA A 161 -6.06 4.34 4.24
C ALA A 161 -6.04 3.64 5.60
N PHE A 162 -7.03 2.77 5.82
CA PHE A 162 -7.08 1.91 7.01
C PHE A 162 -6.18 0.69 6.84
N ASP A 163 -5.15 0.56 7.67
CA ASP A 163 -4.44 -0.70 7.88
C ASP A 163 -5.22 -1.57 8.88
N VAL A 164 -6.35 -2.11 8.41
CA VAL A 164 -7.32 -2.87 9.23
C VAL A 164 -6.68 -4.04 9.97
N ASP A 165 -5.71 -4.71 9.35
CA ASP A 165 -5.08 -5.87 9.94
C ASP A 165 -3.99 -5.47 10.95
N ARG A 166 -3.63 -4.17 10.98
CA ARG A 166 -2.49 -3.60 11.72
C ARG A 166 -1.25 -4.48 11.60
N THR A 167 -1.14 -5.15 10.47
CA THR A 167 -0.03 -6.06 10.25
C THR A 167 1.23 -5.27 9.98
N GLY A 168 1.12 -3.94 9.82
CA GLY A 168 2.25 -3.03 9.76
C GLY A 168 2.88 -3.02 8.39
N ARG A 169 2.17 -3.34 7.31
CA ARG A 169 2.76 -3.22 5.95
C ARG A 169 2.73 -1.80 5.43
N ALA A 170 1.91 -0.93 6.02
CA ALA A 170 1.68 0.46 5.61
C ALA A 170 1.35 0.65 4.12
N TYR A 171 1.09 -0.42 3.36
CA TYR A 171 1.06 -0.40 1.90
C TYR A 171 2.38 0.05 1.24
N ILE A 172 3.54 -0.04 1.91
CA ILE A 172 4.79 0.55 1.42
C ILE A 172 5.25 -0.07 0.09
N SER A 173 5.22 -1.40 0.00
CA SER A 173 5.57 -2.13 -1.22
C SER A 173 4.58 -1.82 -2.33
N GLU A 174 3.30 -1.72 -1.99
CA GLU A 174 2.20 -1.45 -2.90
C GLU A 174 2.27 -0.05 -3.51
N ILE A 175 2.49 0.95 -2.66
CA ILE A 175 2.61 2.35 -3.06
C ILE A 175 3.88 2.56 -3.88
N ASN A 176 5.01 1.98 -3.47
CA ASN A 176 6.26 2.09 -4.23
C ASN A 176 6.18 1.41 -5.60
N GLU A 177 5.41 0.33 -5.73
CA GLU A 177 5.15 -0.28 -7.03
C GLU A 177 4.25 0.60 -7.90
N CYS A 178 3.25 1.28 -7.32
CA CYS A 178 2.46 2.29 -8.05
C CYS A 178 3.32 3.44 -8.57
N PHE A 179 4.31 3.90 -7.78
CA PHE A 179 5.29 4.90 -8.23
C PHE A 179 6.08 4.40 -9.46
N ARG A 180 6.62 3.18 -9.39
CA ARG A 180 7.37 2.56 -10.48
C ARG A 180 6.53 2.38 -11.74
N SER A 181 5.29 1.89 -11.63
CA SER A 181 4.41 1.64 -12.79
C SER A 181 4.04 2.93 -13.53
N HIS A 182 3.94 4.06 -12.81
CA HIS A 182 3.68 5.36 -13.40
C HIS A 182 4.95 6.10 -13.85
N ASN A 183 6.13 5.54 -13.58
CA ASN A 183 7.42 6.20 -13.78
C ASN A 183 7.49 7.56 -13.06
N VAL A 184 6.91 7.64 -11.86
CA VAL A 184 6.86 8.82 -11.00
C VAL A 184 7.47 8.45 -9.66
N GLU A 185 8.45 9.20 -9.19
CA GLU A 185 9.09 8.92 -7.90
C GLU A 185 9.14 10.16 -7.01
N PRO A 186 8.72 10.06 -5.74
CA PRO A 186 8.82 11.17 -4.81
C PRO A 186 10.29 11.47 -4.47
N LYS A 187 10.59 12.74 -4.23
CA LYS A 187 11.88 13.18 -3.68
C LYS A 187 12.00 12.81 -2.20
N ARG A 188 10.87 12.86 -1.51
CA ARG A 188 10.72 12.45 -0.12
C ARG A 188 9.27 12.10 0.14
N PHE A 189 9.04 11.23 1.10
CA PHE A 189 7.71 11.02 1.65
C PHE A 189 7.79 10.78 3.15
N TYR A 190 6.68 11.07 3.82
CA TYR A 190 6.48 10.82 5.23
C TYR A 190 5.31 9.88 5.38
N VAL A 191 5.47 8.85 6.20
CA VAL A 191 4.41 7.93 6.59
C VAL A 191 4.16 8.11 8.08
N ASP A 192 2.92 8.27 8.46
CA ASP A 192 2.52 8.38 9.87
C ASP A 192 1.33 7.46 10.12
N SER A 193 1.41 6.67 11.19
CA SER A 193 0.33 5.79 11.64
C SER A 193 -0.35 6.34 12.89
N PHE A 194 -1.66 6.12 12.97
CA PHE A 194 -2.51 6.65 14.03
C PHE A 194 -3.20 5.51 14.79
N ALA A 195 -3.58 5.76 16.04
CA ALA A 195 -4.16 4.76 16.93
C ALA A 195 -5.50 4.19 16.41
N ASN A 196 -6.25 4.96 15.61
CA ASN A 196 -7.48 4.51 14.96
C ASN A 196 -7.24 3.55 13.77
N GLY A 197 -5.98 3.20 13.46
CA GLY A 197 -5.61 2.29 12.39
C GLY A 197 -5.48 2.94 11.02
N ILE A 198 -5.58 4.27 10.93
CA ILE A 198 -5.28 5.01 9.71
C ILE A 198 -3.76 5.14 9.56
N VAL A 199 -3.28 4.91 8.35
CA VAL A 199 -1.92 5.22 7.93
C VAL A 199 -2.00 6.28 6.84
N THR A 200 -1.16 7.31 6.96
CA THR A 200 -1.10 8.42 6.02
C THR A 200 0.25 8.47 5.33
N TYR A 201 0.26 8.89 4.08
CA TYR A 201 1.45 9.18 3.30
C TYR A 201 1.38 10.63 2.81
N THR A 202 2.45 11.38 3.01
CA THR A 202 2.63 12.71 2.42
C THR A 202 3.87 12.68 1.52
N CYS A 203 3.65 12.66 0.22
CA CYS A 203 4.67 12.52 -0.81
C CYS A 203 4.96 13.84 -1.51
N PHE A 204 6.23 14.21 -1.64
CA PHE A 204 6.66 15.44 -2.31
C PHE A 204 7.33 15.12 -3.65
N PHE A 205 6.81 15.71 -4.72
CA PHE A 205 7.32 15.49 -6.08
C PHE A 205 8.06 16.70 -6.62
N ASP A 206 9.08 16.45 -7.45
CA ASP A 206 9.78 17.48 -8.18
C ASP A 206 8.82 18.11 -9.22
N PRO A 207 8.94 19.41 -9.55
CA PRO A 207 8.13 20.04 -10.59
C PRO A 207 8.11 19.33 -11.96
N THR A 208 9.04 18.41 -12.22
CA THR A 208 8.99 17.56 -13.42
C THR A 208 7.78 16.61 -13.45
N PHE A 209 7.19 16.30 -12.31
CA PHE A 209 6.01 15.45 -12.17
C PHE A 209 4.83 16.31 -11.72
N GLN A 210 3.97 16.69 -12.67
CA GLN A 210 2.79 17.51 -12.39
C GLN A 210 1.58 17.09 -13.22
N GLY A 211 0.40 17.53 -12.80
CA GLY A 211 -0.84 17.44 -13.56
C GLY A 211 -1.25 15.99 -13.83
N GLU A 212 -1.44 15.64 -15.12
CA GLU A 212 -1.99 14.35 -15.53
C GLU A 212 -1.22 13.14 -14.98
N ALA A 213 0.11 13.24 -14.83
CA ALA A 213 0.91 12.14 -14.30
C ALA A 213 0.58 11.82 -12.83
N LEU A 214 0.44 12.86 -12.00
CA LEU A 214 0.08 12.68 -10.59
C LEU A 214 -1.40 12.33 -10.43
N GLU A 215 -2.28 12.84 -11.30
CA GLU A 215 -3.70 12.47 -11.28
C GLU A 215 -3.90 10.98 -11.63
N LYS A 216 -3.18 10.44 -12.62
CA LYS A 216 -3.20 9.01 -12.93
C LYS A 216 -2.71 8.18 -11.76
N LEU A 217 -1.57 8.56 -11.17
CA LEU A 217 -1.06 7.91 -9.96
C LEU A 217 -2.07 7.96 -8.82
N ALA A 218 -2.71 9.11 -8.60
CA ALA A 218 -3.73 9.27 -7.56
C ALA A 218 -4.95 8.37 -7.80
N GLN A 219 -5.38 8.21 -9.06
CA GLN A 219 -6.46 7.27 -9.40
C GLN A 219 -6.10 5.83 -9.06
N THR A 220 -4.89 5.38 -9.38
CA THR A 220 -4.43 4.02 -9.03
C THR A 220 -4.31 3.83 -7.52
N LEU A 221 -3.75 4.82 -6.80
CA LEU A 221 -3.59 4.76 -5.35
C LEU A 221 -4.92 4.67 -4.58
N ARG A 222 -6.03 5.21 -5.11
CA ARG A 222 -7.36 5.07 -4.49
C ARG A 222 -7.80 3.61 -4.32
N TYR A 223 -7.24 2.69 -5.10
CA TYR A 223 -7.57 1.27 -5.04
C TYR A 223 -6.51 0.44 -4.30
N VAL A 224 -5.45 1.05 -3.76
CA VAL A 224 -4.34 0.31 -3.12
C VAL A 224 -4.80 -0.51 -1.91
N SER A 225 -5.79 -0.02 -1.16
CA SER A 225 -6.40 -0.74 -0.04
C SER A 225 -7.14 -2.01 -0.46
N HIS A 226 -7.39 -2.22 -1.75
CA HIS A 226 -7.94 -3.47 -2.29
C HIS A 226 -6.87 -4.47 -2.71
N PHE A 227 -5.59 -4.09 -2.71
CA PHE A 227 -4.47 -4.97 -3.02
C PHE A 227 -4.06 -5.85 -1.83
N LYS A 228 -4.86 -5.89 -0.76
CA LYS A 228 -4.56 -6.64 0.48
C LYS A 228 -4.02 -8.04 0.17
N HIS A 229 -2.98 -8.41 0.89
CA HIS A 229 -2.38 -9.74 0.91
C HIS A 229 -3.27 -10.76 1.61
N ASN A 230 -4.55 -10.86 1.25
CA ASN A 230 -5.36 -11.98 1.69
C ASN A 230 -4.87 -13.22 0.92
N PRO A 231 -4.20 -14.19 1.59
CA PRO A 231 -3.63 -15.33 0.91
C PRO A 231 -4.70 -16.05 0.10
N ARG A 232 -4.37 -16.49 -1.12
CA ARG A 232 -5.29 -17.16 -2.07
C ARG A 232 -6.41 -16.30 -2.68
N LYS A 233 -6.39 -14.98 -2.48
CA LYS A 233 -7.33 -14.03 -3.15
C LYS A 233 -6.56 -12.99 -3.96
N SER A 234 -6.77 -11.70 -3.67
CA SER A 234 -6.06 -10.56 -4.29
C SER A 234 -4.54 -10.67 -4.17
N GLY A 235 -4.02 -11.41 -3.17
CA GLY A 235 -2.59 -11.66 -3.02
C GLY A 235 -1.94 -12.31 -4.24
N LEU A 236 -2.62 -13.24 -4.93
CA LEU A 236 -2.07 -13.89 -6.13
C LEU A 236 -1.92 -12.90 -7.30
N VAL A 237 -2.91 -12.04 -7.49
CA VAL A 237 -2.86 -10.99 -8.52
C VAL A 237 -1.80 -9.96 -8.16
N TRP A 238 -1.67 -9.62 -6.88
CA TRP A 238 -0.69 -8.66 -6.42
C TRP A 238 0.76 -9.18 -6.52
N GLU A 239 0.99 -10.48 -6.29
CA GLU A 239 2.28 -11.11 -6.56
C GLU A 239 2.69 -10.97 -8.03
N LEU A 240 1.75 -10.98 -8.98
CA LEU A 240 2.07 -10.70 -10.39
C LEU A 240 2.49 -9.25 -10.61
N VAL A 241 1.91 -8.30 -9.87
CA VAL A 241 2.33 -6.88 -9.91
C VAL A 241 3.73 -6.72 -9.35
N LEU A 242 4.00 -7.27 -8.16
CA LEU A 242 5.32 -7.22 -7.53
C LEU A 242 6.43 -7.88 -8.38
N ASN A 243 6.08 -8.88 -9.19
CA ASN A 243 7.00 -9.53 -10.12
C ASN A 243 7.03 -8.87 -11.51
N ASN A 244 6.48 -7.66 -11.67
CA ASN A 244 6.43 -6.92 -12.94
C ASN A 244 5.78 -7.68 -14.11
N LYS A 245 4.88 -8.63 -13.83
CA LYS A 245 4.13 -9.39 -14.86
C LYS A 245 2.93 -8.61 -15.37
N ILE A 246 2.31 -7.81 -14.51
CA ILE A 246 1.16 -6.95 -14.81
C ILE A 246 1.32 -5.60 -14.10
N THR A 247 0.61 -4.57 -14.54
CA THR A 247 0.61 -3.27 -13.84
C THR A 247 -0.43 -3.25 -12.72
N PRO A 248 -0.34 -2.31 -11.75
CA PRO A 248 -1.39 -2.11 -10.75
C PRO A 248 -2.78 -1.90 -11.36
N GLU A 249 -2.90 -1.22 -12.50
CA GLU A 249 -4.18 -1.01 -13.19
C GLU A 249 -4.78 -2.32 -13.70
N HIS A 250 -3.96 -3.20 -14.27
CA HIS A 250 -4.39 -4.54 -14.65
C HIS A 250 -4.86 -5.33 -13.42
N ALA A 251 -4.17 -5.20 -12.27
CA ALA A 251 -4.59 -5.84 -11.04
C ALA A 251 -5.95 -5.30 -10.54
N ILE A 252 -6.17 -3.99 -10.57
CA ILE A 252 -7.48 -3.38 -10.24
C ILE A 252 -8.57 -3.99 -11.12
N PHE A 253 -8.34 -4.06 -12.43
CA PHE A 253 -9.27 -4.66 -13.37
C PHE A 253 -9.58 -6.12 -13.02
N LEU A 254 -8.55 -6.94 -12.77
CA LEU A 254 -8.72 -8.37 -12.45
C LEU A 254 -9.44 -8.59 -11.11
N ILE A 255 -9.09 -7.82 -10.08
CA ILE A 255 -9.75 -7.88 -8.77
C ILE A 255 -11.23 -7.47 -8.91
N THR A 256 -11.52 -6.46 -9.73
CA THR A 256 -12.89 -6.01 -10.01
C THR A 256 -13.66 -7.06 -10.81
N ALA A 257 -13.04 -7.65 -11.83
CA ALA A 257 -13.61 -8.74 -12.61
C ALA A 257 -13.91 -9.96 -11.72
N ALA A 258 -13.02 -10.32 -10.80
CA ALA A 258 -13.25 -11.41 -9.86
C ALA A 258 -14.45 -11.15 -8.95
N LYS A 259 -14.59 -9.92 -8.43
CA LYS A 259 -15.77 -9.51 -7.65
C LYS A 259 -17.04 -9.52 -8.49
N PHE A 260 -16.98 -9.06 -9.73
CA PHE A 260 -18.10 -9.08 -10.66
C PHE A 260 -18.55 -10.51 -10.94
N ILE A 261 -17.61 -11.40 -11.34
CA ILE A 261 -17.89 -12.81 -11.58
C ILE A 261 -18.50 -13.43 -10.33
N PHE A 262 -17.89 -13.28 -9.16
CA PHE A 262 -18.46 -13.83 -7.92
C PHE A 262 -19.88 -13.33 -7.63
N SER A 263 -20.17 -12.06 -7.91
CA SER A 263 -21.47 -11.45 -7.60
C SER A 263 -22.56 -11.77 -8.63
N PHE A 264 -22.18 -11.89 -9.90
CA PHE A 264 -23.10 -11.96 -11.05
C PHE A 264 -23.04 -13.26 -11.84
N PHE A 265 -22.17 -14.22 -11.48
CA PHE A 265 -22.20 -15.53 -12.11
C PHE A 265 -23.60 -16.14 -11.92
N PRO A 266 -24.21 -16.70 -12.98
CA PRO A 266 -25.58 -17.16 -12.95
C PRO A 266 -25.79 -18.10 -11.77
N LYS A 267 -26.63 -17.64 -10.85
CA LYS A 267 -26.98 -18.39 -9.64
C LYS A 267 -27.95 -19.50 -9.93
N GLU A 268 -28.49 -19.64 -11.13
CA GLU A 268 -29.44 -20.70 -11.50
C GLU A 268 -29.05 -21.21 -12.89
N THR A 269 -28.85 -22.52 -13.03
CA THR A 269 -28.59 -23.15 -14.32
C THR A 269 -29.89 -23.65 -14.95
N GLU A 270 -29.93 -23.85 -16.27
CA GLU A 270 -31.12 -24.37 -16.95
C GLU A 270 -31.55 -25.74 -16.39
N GLU A 271 -30.59 -26.58 -15.98
CA GLU A 271 -30.85 -27.87 -15.36
C GLU A 271 -31.50 -27.75 -13.99
N TYR A 272 -31.06 -26.80 -13.17
CA TYR A 272 -31.71 -26.49 -11.90
C TYR A 272 -33.14 -25.99 -12.11
N LEU A 273 -33.34 -25.07 -13.07
CA LEU A 273 -34.67 -24.55 -13.39
C LEU A 273 -35.62 -25.65 -13.87
N ALA A 274 -35.15 -26.56 -14.72
CA ALA A 274 -35.92 -27.70 -15.19
C ALA A 274 -36.31 -28.66 -14.04
N LEU A 275 -35.38 -28.97 -13.14
CA LEU A 275 -35.66 -29.81 -11.97
C LEU A 275 -36.55 -29.12 -10.95
N ALA A 276 -36.39 -27.81 -10.73
CA ALA A 276 -37.21 -27.03 -9.83
C ALA A 276 -38.67 -26.91 -10.31
N ASP A 277 -38.89 -26.85 -11.64
CA ASP A 277 -40.23 -26.91 -12.22
C ASP A 277 -40.82 -28.33 -12.14
N TYR A 278 -40.01 -29.38 -12.33
CA TYR A 278 -40.44 -30.77 -12.15
C TYR A 278 -40.90 -31.07 -10.72
N PHE A 279 -40.21 -30.54 -9.70
CA PHE A 279 -40.58 -30.70 -8.28
C PHE A 279 -41.56 -29.65 -7.77
N LYS A 280 -42.16 -28.83 -8.64
CA LYS A 280 -43.09 -27.75 -8.23
C LYS A 280 -44.30 -28.24 -7.44
N SER A 281 -44.74 -29.48 -7.67
CA SER A 281 -45.83 -30.14 -6.96
C SER A 281 -45.42 -30.84 -5.67
N ASP A 282 -44.12 -30.96 -5.38
CA ASP A 282 -43.56 -31.59 -4.18
C ASP A 282 -42.61 -30.62 -3.43
N PRO A 283 -43.15 -29.83 -2.48
CA PRO A 283 -42.39 -28.80 -1.76
C PRO A 283 -41.20 -29.35 -0.98
N SER A 284 -41.27 -30.60 -0.49
CA SER A 284 -40.20 -31.21 0.30
C SER A 284 -38.98 -31.49 -0.59
N LYS A 285 -39.20 -32.12 -1.75
CA LYS A 285 -38.12 -32.43 -2.69
C LYS A 285 -37.54 -31.19 -3.35
N LYS A 286 -38.37 -30.18 -3.60
CA LYS A 286 -37.89 -28.87 -4.05
C LYS A 286 -36.95 -28.24 -3.01
N SER A 287 -37.30 -28.26 -1.73
CA SER A 287 -36.44 -27.72 -0.66
C SER A 287 -35.10 -28.46 -0.53
N GLU A 288 -35.09 -29.79 -0.74
CA GLU A 288 -33.85 -30.58 -0.79
C GLU A 288 -32.99 -30.22 -2.01
N LEU A 289 -33.60 -30.09 -3.19
CA LEU A 289 -32.92 -29.65 -4.41
C LEU A 289 -32.32 -28.25 -4.26
N ASP A 290 -33.07 -27.29 -3.73
CA ASP A 290 -32.59 -25.92 -3.51
C ASP A 290 -31.39 -25.90 -2.55
N THR A 291 -31.40 -26.76 -1.53
CA THR A 291 -30.30 -26.90 -0.57
C THR A 291 -29.06 -27.52 -1.22
N LEU A 292 -29.24 -28.63 -1.93
CA LEU A 292 -28.17 -29.29 -2.67
C LEU A 292 -27.54 -28.36 -3.72
N PHE A 293 -28.37 -27.58 -4.41
CA PHE A 293 -27.93 -26.62 -5.40
C PHE A 293 -27.15 -25.47 -4.76
N ARG A 294 -27.63 -24.89 -3.65
CA ARG A 294 -26.89 -23.88 -2.88
C ARG A 294 -25.53 -24.40 -2.40
N ASP A 295 -25.48 -25.62 -1.86
CA ASP A 295 -24.25 -26.24 -1.39
C ASP A 295 -23.27 -26.53 -2.53
N THR A 296 -23.79 -26.96 -3.68
CA THR A 296 -22.98 -27.20 -4.89
C THR A 296 -22.42 -25.88 -5.43
N MET A 297 -23.24 -24.83 -5.53
CA MET A 297 -22.81 -23.52 -6.03
C MET A 297 -21.82 -22.83 -5.09
N ALA A 298 -22.01 -22.94 -3.78
CA ALA A 298 -21.08 -22.44 -2.78
C ALA A 298 -19.69 -23.10 -2.88
N ASN A 299 -19.64 -24.37 -3.30
CA ASN A 299 -18.39 -25.09 -3.54
C ASN A 299 -17.83 -24.90 -4.96
N ALA A 300 -18.69 -24.62 -5.94
CA ALA A 300 -18.29 -24.45 -7.34
C ALA A 300 -17.63 -23.09 -7.60
N ILE A 301 -18.17 -22.01 -7.05
CA ILE A 301 -17.74 -20.64 -7.31
C ILE A 301 -17.19 -20.03 -6.03
N THR A 302 -15.90 -20.25 -5.82
CA THR A 302 -15.15 -19.57 -4.75
C THR A 302 -14.27 -18.49 -5.36
N TYR A 303 -13.98 -17.44 -4.58
CA TYR A 303 -13.01 -16.43 -4.97
C TYR A 303 -11.67 -17.06 -5.37
N GLU A 304 -11.21 -18.08 -4.64
CA GLU A 304 -9.95 -18.78 -4.92
C GLU A 304 -9.95 -19.35 -6.35
N ARG A 305 -10.99 -20.08 -6.75
CA ARG A 305 -11.08 -20.67 -8.09
C ARG A 305 -11.16 -19.62 -9.20
N ILE A 306 -11.83 -18.49 -8.95
CA ILE A 306 -11.88 -17.38 -9.91
C ILE A 306 -10.48 -16.78 -10.08
N TYR A 307 -9.76 -16.54 -8.99
CA TYR A 307 -8.40 -16.01 -9.05
C TYR A 307 -7.43 -17.00 -9.71
N ASP A 308 -7.50 -18.30 -9.41
CA ASP A 308 -6.67 -19.33 -10.05
C ASP A 308 -6.92 -19.42 -11.57
N ALA A 309 -8.18 -19.29 -12.01
CA ALA A 309 -8.52 -19.24 -13.43
C ALA A 309 -7.97 -17.98 -14.13
N LEU A 310 -8.08 -16.82 -13.49
CA LEU A 310 -7.56 -15.56 -14.03
C LEU A 310 -6.02 -15.56 -14.13
N THR A 311 -5.32 -16.08 -13.11
CA THR A 311 -3.85 -16.10 -13.08
C THR A 311 -3.23 -17.17 -13.96
N SER A 312 -3.85 -18.35 -14.06
CA SER A 312 -3.42 -19.40 -14.99
C SER A 312 -3.49 -18.94 -16.44
N THR A 313 -4.58 -18.28 -16.85
CA THR A 313 -4.73 -17.75 -18.21
C THR A 313 -3.64 -16.74 -18.57
N MET A 314 -3.25 -15.88 -17.63
CA MET A 314 -2.17 -14.90 -17.81
C MET A 314 -0.78 -15.56 -17.94
N SER A 315 -0.60 -16.71 -17.30
CA SER A 315 0.66 -17.48 -17.36
C SER A 315 0.85 -18.18 -18.72
N TYR A 316 -0.25 -18.48 -19.42
CA TYR A 316 -0.23 -19.09 -20.76
C TYR A 316 -0.06 -18.07 -21.90
N SER A 317 -0.41 -16.80 -21.69
CA SER A 317 -0.25 -15.74 -22.71
C SER A 317 1.16 -15.13 -22.77
N THR A 318 2.14 -15.65 -22.02
CA THR A 318 3.54 -15.17 -22.04
C THR A 318 4.48 -15.99 -22.94
N TYR A 319 3.95 -16.78 -23.87
CA TYR A 319 4.72 -17.53 -24.88
C TYR A 319 4.47 -17.01 -26.29
#